data_AF-A0A2V6SL71-F1
#
_entry.id   AF-A0A2V6SL71-F1
#
_cell.length_a   1.000
_cell.length_b   1.000
_cell.length_c   1.000
_cell.angle_alpha   90.00
_cell.angle_beta   90.00
_cell.angle_gamma   90.00
#
_symmetry.space_group_name_H-M   'P 1'
#
loop_
_entity.id
_entity.type
_entity.pdbx_description
1 polymer ?
#
loop_
_entity_poly.entity_id
_entity_poly.type
_entity_poly.pdbx_seq_one_letter_code
_entity_poly.pdbx_strand_id
1 'polypeptide(L)'
;MATRRLEAIAARLAGLPHVATRLRPEAETGRFPLLDVVLDERGLGQTAAAVSRGLQTGDPPVHLGERRAVEGVLTVHPEGLRDGDETVVAARLVSLLASHP
;
A
#
# COMPACT_ATOMS: atom_id res chain seq x y z
N MET A 1 1.74 -16.07 -8.91
CA MET A 1 0.60 -15.17 -9.25
C MET A 1 0.47 -14.04 -8.23
N ALA A 2 0.38 -14.32 -6.92
CA ALA A 2 0.30 -13.31 -5.87
C ALA A 2 1.41 -12.23 -5.93
N THR A 3 2.66 -12.65 -6.11
CA THR A 3 3.81 -11.74 -6.23
C THR A 3 3.65 -10.73 -7.37
N ARG A 4 3.15 -11.16 -8.54
CA ARG A 4 2.93 -10.28 -9.69
C ARG A 4 1.92 -9.16 -9.41
N ARG A 5 0.88 -9.45 -8.63
CA ARG A 5 -0.11 -8.43 -8.23
C ARG A 5 0.52 -7.39 -7.29
N LEU A 6 1.33 -7.84 -6.34
CA LEU A 6 2.07 -6.94 -5.45
C LEU A 6 3.09 -6.09 -6.21
N GLU A 7 3.80 -6.69 -7.17
CA GLU A 7 4.72 -5.97 -8.07
C GLU A 7 4.00 -4.93 -8.92
N ALA A 8 2.80 -5.25 -9.43
CA ALA A 8 1.99 -4.29 -10.19
C ALA A 8 1.57 -3.08 -9.34
N ILE A 9 1.17 -3.30 -8.07
CA ILE A 9 0.89 -2.20 -7.13
C ILE A 9 2.17 -1.39 -6.88
N ALA A 10 3.28 -2.05 -6.57
CA ALA A 10 4.56 -1.39 -6.32
C ALA A 10 5.01 -0.51 -7.51
N ALA A 11 4.86 -1.02 -8.73
CA ALA A 11 5.20 -0.29 -9.95
C ALA A 11 4.34 0.96 -10.16
N ARG A 12 3.07 0.94 -9.74
CA ARG A 12 2.17 2.11 -9.84
C ARG A 12 2.47 3.18 -8.80
N LEU A 13 3.03 2.80 -7.66
CA LEU A 13 3.45 3.72 -6.59
C LEU A 13 4.87 4.24 -6.81
N ALA A 14 5.65 3.59 -7.67
CA ALA A 14 6.98 4.03 -8.02
C ALA A 14 6.94 5.45 -8.60
N GLY A 15 7.75 6.34 -8.04
CA GLY A 15 7.84 7.75 -8.46
C GLY A 15 6.90 8.70 -7.75
N LEU A 16 6.03 8.23 -6.85
CA LEU A 16 5.32 9.13 -5.93
C LEU A 16 6.30 9.74 -4.92
N PRO A 17 6.24 11.05 -4.66
CA PRO A 17 7.08 11.68 -3.64
C PRO A 17 6.69 11.12 -2.27
N HIS A 18 7.67 11.02 -1.36
CA HIS A 18 7.46 10.57 0.03
C HIS A 18 6.90 9.15 0.21
N VAL A 19 6.90 8.34 -0.85
CA VAL A 19 6.42 6.95 -0.82
C VAL A 19 7.53 6.02 -1.30
N ALA A 20 7.83 5.01 -0.51
CA ALA A 20 8.67 3.89 -0.90
C ALA A 20 7.89 2.58 -0.79
N THR A 21 8.27 1.59 -1.59
CA THR A 21 7.68 0.25 -1.50
C THR A 21 8.75 -0.80 -1.29
N ARG A 22 8.43 -1.83 -0.50
CA ARG A 22 9.31 -2.98 -0.26
C ARG A 22 8.50 -4.26 -0.37
N LEU A 23 8.84 -5.09 -1.35
CA LEU A 23 8.33 -6.45 -1.45
C LEU A 23 9.10 -7.34 -0.48
N ARG A 24 8.39 -7.95 0.47
CA ARG A 24 8.91 -8.97 1.37
C ARG A 24 8.58 -10.35 0.81
N PRO A 25 9.58 -11.16 0.43
CA PRO A 25 9.34 -12.47 -0.14
C PRO A 25 8.84 -13.48 0.91
N GLU A 26 8.29 -14.60 0.45
CA GLU A 26 7.80 -15.69 1.32
C GLU A 26 8.88 -16.21 2.28
N ALA A 27 10.14 -16.24 1.84
CA ALA A 27 11.27 -16.65 2.67
C ALA A 27 11.49 -15.73 3.89
N GLU A 28 11.08 -14.45 3.81
CA GLU A 28 11.14 -13.50 4.92
C GLU A 28 9.87 -13.55 5.78
N THR A 29 8.69 -13.70 5.17
CA THR A 29 7.40 -13.65 5.87
C THR A 29 6.96 -14.99 6.45
N GLY A 30 7.56 -16.09 5.98
CA GLY A 30 7.27 -17.47 6.37
C GLY A 30 5.98 -18.05 5.79
N ARG A 31 5.24 -17.33 4.92
CA ARG A 31 3.94 -17.81 4.41
C ARG A 31 3.57 -17.37 2.99
N PHE A 32 3.45 -16.06 2.76
CA PHE A 32 3.09 -15.46 1.46
C PHE A 32 3.78 -14.10 1.31
N PRO A 33 4.08 -13.62 0.09
CA PRO A 33 4.77 -12.35 -0.06
C PRO A 33 3.89 -11.20 0.42
N LEU A 34 4.50 -10.14 0.93
CA LEU A 34 3.82 -8.94 1.40
C LEU A 34 4.42 -7.72 0.72
N LEU A 35 3.61 -6.70 0.46
CA LEU A 35 4.11 -5.40 0.02
C LEU A 35 4.00 -4.42 1.17
N ASP A 36 5.13 -3.88 1.62
CA ASP A 36 5.15 -2.75 2.52
C ASP A 36 5.11 -1.46 1.71
N VAL A 37 4.19 -0.56 2.05
CA VAL A 37 4.13 0.82 1.57
C VAL A 37 4.60 1.70 2.72
N VAL A 38 5.79 2.28 2.55
CA VAL A 38 6.48 3.10 3.54
C VAL A 38 6.26 4.56 3.20
N LEU A 39 5.74 5.32 4.14
CA LEU A 39 5.42 6.73 3.97
C LEU A 39 6.39 7.60 4.78
N ASP A 40 7.01 8.57 4.13
CA ASP A 40 7.64 9.69 4.83
C ASP A 40 6.53 10.66 5.25
N GLU A 41 5.94 10.39 6.42
CA GLU A 41 4.77 11.13 6.92
C GLU A 41 5.03 12.64 7.08
N ARG A 42 6.29 13.03 7.31
CA ARG A 42 6.66 14.45 7.44
C ARG A 42 6.61 15.16 6.11
N GLY A 43 7.20 14.55 5.07
CA GLY A 43 7.16 15.09 3.72
C GLY A 43 5.76 15.02 3.10
N LEU A 44 5.01 13.95 3.40
CA LEU A 44 3.63 13.77 2.93
C LEU A 44 2.61 14.66 3.65
N GLY A 45 2.95 15.17 4.85
CA GLY A 45 2.01 15.91 5.70
C GLY A 45 0.82 15.07 6.21
N GLN A 46 0.89 13.74 6.07
CA GLN A 46 -0.17 12.80 6.46
C GLN A 46 0.43 11.54 7.08
N THR A 47 -0.25 11.01 8.10
CA THR A 47 0.15 9.74 8.71
C THR A 47 -0.38 8.54 7.95
N ALA A 48 0.29 7.40 8.05
CA ALA A 48 -0.17 6.12 7.50
C ALA A 48 -1.55 5.73 8.04
N ALA A 49 -1.84 6.05 9.31
CA ALA A 49 -3.17 5.85 9.88
C ALA A 49 -4.25 6.72 9.20
N ALA A 50 -3.92 7.98 8.87
CA ALA A 50 -4.84 8.86 8.15
C ALA A 50 -5.06 8.38 6.70
N VAL A 51 -4.00 7.97 6.01
CA VAL A 51 -4.07 7.38 4.66
C VAL A 51 -4.92 6.11 4.69
N SER A 52 -4.67 5.20 5.65
CA SER A 52 -5.46 3.98 5.80
C SER A 52 -6.94 4.26 6.04
N ARG A 53 -7.26 5.21 6.94
CA ARG A 53 -8.64 5.64 7.13
C ARG A 53 -9.26 6.18 5.84
N GLY A 54 -8.54 7.00 5.08
CA GLY A 54 -9.01 7.52 3.79
C GLY A 54 -9.23 6.44 2.73
N LEU A 55 -8.43 5.36 2.75
CA LEU A 55 -8.65 4.18 1.91
C LEU A 55 -9.93 3.44 2.32
N GLN A 56 -10.15 3.27 3.62
CA GLN A 56 -11.30 2.54 4.16
C GLN A 56 -12.64 3.28 3.99
N THR A 57 -12.64 4.60 4.10
CA THR A 57 -13.87 5.41 3.99
C THR A 57 -14.19 5.87 2.57
N GLY A 58 -13.38 5.50 1.59
CA GLY A 58 -13.63 5.87 0.20
C GLY A 58 -14.35 4.79 -0.59
N ASP A 59 -14.53 5.06 -1.88
CA ASP A 59 -15.23 4.19 -2.82
C ASP A 59 -14.33 3.79 -4.02
N PRO A 60 -14.04 2.49 -4.24
CA PRO A 60 -14.32 1.39 -3.34
C PRO A 60 -13.46 1.45 -2.07
N PRO A 61 -13.92 0.87 -0.94
CA PRO A 61 -13.14 0.79 0.29
C PRO A 61 -11.96 -0.17 0.12
N VAL A 62 -10.78 0.24 0.57
CA VAL A 62 -9.56 -0.57 0.55
C VAL A 62 -9.05 -0.72 1.98
N HIS A 63 -8.86 -1.97 2.41
CA HIS A 63 -8.35 -2.32 3.73
C HIS A 63 -6.92 -2.85 3.62
N LEU A 64 -5.96 -2.16 4.24
CA LEU A 64 -4.57 -2.59 4.33
C LEU A 64 -4.21 -3.00 5.77
N GLY A 65 -3.11 -3.72 5.94
CA GLY A 65 -2.59 -4.08 7.26
C GLY A 65 -1.96 -2.87 7.96
N GLU A 66 -2.46 -2.54 9.16
CA GLU A 66 -2.10 -1.33 9.92
C GLU A 66 -1.15 -1.58 11.11
N ARG A 67 -0.68 -2.82 11.31
CA ARG A 67 0.12 -3.18 12.50
C ARG A 67 1.37 -2.30 12.71
N ARG A 68 1.90 -1.73 11.62
CA ARG A 68 3.06 -0.84 11.62
C ARG A 68 2.71 0.57 11.13
N ALA A 69 1.44 0.97 11.19
CA ALA A 69 1.03 2.32 10.80
C ALA A 69 1.69 3.39 11.67
N VAL A 70 1.98 3.09 12.94
CA VAL A 70 2.75 3.98 13.83
C VAL A 70 4.20 4.20 13.39
N GLU A 71 4.74 3.30 12.55
CA GLU A 71 6.06 3.40 11.93
C GLU A 71 5.98 4.01 10.51
N GLY A 72 4.82 4.52 10.10
CA GLY A 72 4.60 5.02 8.73
C GLY A 72 4.43 3.92 7.68
N VAL A 73 4.12 2.68 8.07
CA VAL A 73 4.06 1.53 7.15
C VAL A 73 2.67 0.91 7.07
N LEU A 74 2.13 0.80 5.86
CA LEU A 74 0.93 0.02 5.52
C LEU A 74 1.33 -1.24 4.76
N THR A 75 0.63 -2.36 5.00
CA THR A 75 0.96 -3.65 4.38
C THR A 75 -0.16 -4.12 3.45
N VAL A 76 0.16 -4.43 2.20
CA VAL A 76 -0.77 -5.10 1.28
C VAL A 76 -0.63 -6.62 1.44
N HIS A 77 -1.75 -7.26 1.76
CA HIS A 77 -1.86 -8.72 1.86
C HIS A 77 -2.45 -9.29 0.56
N PRO A 78 -1.77 -10.20 -0.15
CA PRO A 78 -2.27 -10.72 -1.42
C PRO A 78 -3.47 -11.66 -1.29
N GLU A 79 -3.68 -12.27 -0.11
CA GLU A 79 -4.77 -13.24 0.11
C GLU A 79 -6.17 -12.63 -0.07
N GLY A 80 -6.30 -11.31 0.11
CA GLY A 80 -7.56 -10.58 -0.10
C GLY A 80 -7.79 -10.09 -1.53
N LEU A 81 -6.81 -10.22 -2.44
CA LEU A 81 -6.88 -9.67 -3.78
C LEU A 81 -7.39 -10.69 -4.80
N ARG A 82 -8.48 -10.34 -5.48
CA ARG A 82 -8.98 -11.01 -6.69
C ARG A 82 -8.31 -10.41 -7.92
N ASP A 83 -8.52 -11.04 -9.07
CA ASP A 83 -8.00 -10.51 -10.35
C ASP A 83 -8.58 -9.12 -10.63
N GLY A 84 -7.70 -8.14 -10.86
CA GLY A 84 -8.05 -6.75 -11.11
C GLY A 84 -8.06 -5.87 -9.86
N ASP A 85 -8.13 -6.44 -8.64
CA ASP A 85 -8.12 -5.68 -7.40
C ASP A 85 -6.79 -4.91 -7.22
N GLU A 86 -5.69 -5.44 -7.74
CA GLU A 86 -4.40 -4.74 -7.73
C GLU A 86 -4.46 -3.37 -8.41
N THR A 87 -5.27 -3.23 -9.46
CA THR A 87 -5.46 -1.96 -10.17
C THR A 87 -6.27 -0.99 -9.32
N VAL A 88 -7.32 -1.48 -8.65
CA VAL A 88 -8.15 -0.70 -7.74
C VAL A 88 -7.34 -0.21 -6.54
N VAL A 89 -6.62 -1.11 -5.87
CA VAL A 89 -5.76 -0.78 -4.72
C VAL A 89 -4.70 0.25 -5.11
N ALA A 90 -4.01 0.04 -6.24
CA ALA A 90 -3.02 0.99 -6.73
C ALA A 90 -3.63 2.36 -7.04
N ALA A 91 -4.77 2.40 -7.74
CA ALA A 91 -5.44 3.66 -8.09
C ALA A 91 -5.87 4.44 -6.85
N ARG A 92 -6.42 3.75 -5.84
CA ARG A 92 -6.83 4.35 -4.56
C ARG A 92 -5.64 4.91 -3.78
N LEU A 93 -4.55 4.16 -3.69
CA LEU A 93 -3.31 4.63 -3.07
C LEU A 93 -2.74 5.85 -3.80
N VAL A 94 -2.62 5.79 -5.13
CA VAL A 94 -2.14 6.93 -5.94
C VAL A 94 -3.03 8.15 -5.72
N SER A 95 -4.36 8.00 -5.76
CA SER A 95 -5.28 9.13 -5.59
C SER A 95 -5.10 9.83 -4.23
N LEU A 96 -4.93 9.09 -3.14
CA LEU A 96 -4.75 9.69 -1.82
C LEU A 96 -3.37 10.31 -1.64
N LEU A 97 -2.34 9.60 -2.09
CA LEU A 97 -0.93 9.97 -1.88
C LEU A 97 -0.47 11.08 -2.83
N ALA A 98 -1.00 11.16 -4.05
CA ALA A 98 -0.67 12.23 -5.00
C ALA A 98 -1.41 13.55 -4.73
N SER A 99 -2.42 13.53 -3.86
CA SER A 99 -3.19 14.74 -3.50
C SER A 99 -2.48 15.66 -2.52
N HIS A 100 -1.29 15.26 -2.03
CA HIS A 100 -0.51 15.97 -1.01
C HIS A 100 0.94 16.16 -1.51
N PRO A 101 1.28 17.34 -2.06
CA PRO A 101 2.60 17.66 -2.58
C PRO A 101 3.63 17.99 -1.48
#